data_AF-A0A5C9BWC0-F1
#
_entry.id   AF-A0A5C9BWC0-F1
#
_cell.length_a   1.000
_cell.length_b   1.000
_cell.length_c   1.000
_cell.angle_alpha   90.00
_cell.angle_beta   90.00
_cell.angle_gamma   90.00
#
_symmetry.space_group_name_H-M   'P 1'
#
loop_
_entity.id
_entity.type
_entity.pdbx_description
1 polymer ?
#
loop_
_entity_poly.entity_id
_entity_poly.type
_entity_poly.pdbx_seq_one_letter_code
_entity_poly.pdbx_strand_id
1 'polypeptide(L)'
;MEARLRKPVSTETANAPEARQKPAKIKPERPRLLTTNKRSKTSVASAPQWTAAEKADMNRFLDELDNNAKSAPKPTLAQRSKAMAREEAWKQAREESAGSALLDLRPNATPPDPFSLEMYLEGMLRRLNRSASFVKNDPRAKGMHPASIEFKVNPDGTMKSFKVINAGDQADEIAFVKAVVERSIPFSPFPVDLDRAARSLTMRICINPAGSGEGGFGFTRASGRAC
;
A
#
# COMPACT_ATOMS: atom_id res chain seq x y z
N MET A 1 1.97 65.53 38.34
CA MET A 1 1.37 66.74 37.74
C MET A 1 2.26 67.18 36.60
N GLU A 2 1.63 67.42 35.46
CA GLU A 2 2.19 67.87 34.20
C GLU A 2 2.90 69.23 34.25
N ALA A 3 3.49 69.54 33.08
CA ALA A 3 3.59 70.87 32.47
C ALA A 3 4.93 71.60 32.66
N ARG A 4 5.55 72.23 31.66
CA ARG A 4 5.36 72.32 30.20
C ARG A 4 6.50 73.20 29.68
N LEU A 5 6.67 73.16 28.36
CA LEU A 5 7.13 74.26 27.49
C LEU A 5 8.65 74.61 27.47
N ARG A 6 9.24 74.47 26.28
CA ARG A 6 9.59 75.62 25.40
C ARG A 6 10.18 75.14 24.05
N LYS A 7 9.53 75.52 22.95
CA LYS A 7 10.13 75.80 21.61
C LYS A 7 10.70 77.24 21.65
N PRO A 8 11.57 77.76 20.73
CA PRO A 8 11.35 77.71 19.26
C PRO A 8 12.58 77.97 18.31
N VAL A 9 12.30 78.12 17.00
CA VAL A 9 12.98 78.96 15.95
C VAL A 9 14.34 78.46 15.40
N SER A 10 14.78 78.62 14.13
CA SER A 10 14.26 78.95 12.78
C SER A 10 15.46 78.86 11.79
N THR A 11 15.21 79.18 10.50
CA THR A 11 16.13 79.47 9.35
C THR A 11 16.43 78.25 8.45
N GLU A 12 15.99 78.15 7.19
CA GLU A 12 15.86 79.05 6.02
C GLU A 12 17.12 79.12 5.15
N THR A 13 17.01 78.57 3.93
CA THR A 13 17.52 79.11 2.64
C THR A 13 16.98 78.22 1.50
N ALA A 14 16.04 78.70 0.68
CA ALA A 14 16.23 79.33 -0.65
C ALA A 14 16.76 78.32 -1.71
N ASN A 15 16.13 78.06 -2.87
CA ASN A 15 15.71 79.00 -3.91
C ASN A 15 14.68 78.37 -4.90
N ALA A 16 14.01 79.22 -5.68
CA ALA A 16 12.77 78.98 -6.45
C ALA A 16 12.97 78.49 -7.93
N PRO A 17 12.05 78.69 -8.90
CA PRO A 17 11.00 77.74 -9.33
C PRO A 17 10.93 77.49 -10.87
N GLU A 18 10.20 76.45 -11.33
CA GLU A 18 9.50 76.29 -12.64
C GLU A 18 9.37 74.78 -12.96
N ALA A 19 8.32 74.21 -13.54
CA ALA A 19 7.12 74.71 -14.19
C ALA A 19 5.96 73.73 -13.95
N ARG A 20 4.74 74.28 -13.90
CA ARG A 20 3.48 73.54 -13.78
C ARG A 20 3.23 72.66 -15.00
N GLN A 21 2.98 71.36 -14.80
CA GLN A 21 2.22 70.54 -15.75
C GLN A 21 0.90 70.09 -15.11
N LYS A 22 -0.18 70.29 -15.85
CA LYS A 22 -1.57 70.01 -15.44
C LYS A 22 -1.84 68.49 -15.38
N PRO A 23 -2.79 68.05 -14.54
CA PRO A 23 -2.89 66.64 -14.12
C PRO A 23 -3.59 65.75 -15.16
N ALA A 24 -2.99 64.61 -15.47
CA ALA A 24 -3.64 63.51 -16.17
C ALA A 24 -4.40 62.61 -15.18
N LYS A 25 -5.63 62.24 -15.56
CA LYS A 25 -6.60 61.48 -14.75
C LYS A 25 -6.05 60.14 -14.24
N ILE A 26 -6.05 59.98 -12.92
CA ILE A 26 -5.66 58.74 -12.22
C ILE A 26 -6.88 57.80 -12.20
N LYS A 27 -6.73 56.59 -12.78
CA LYS A 27 -7.65 55.46 -12.53
C LYS A 27 -7.25 54.79 -11.21
N PRO A 28 -8.18 54.46 -10.30
CA PRO A 28 -7.82 53.84 -9.03
C PRO A 28 -7.39 52.39 -9.23
N GLU A 29 -6.17 52.09 -8.77
CA GLU A 29 -5.56 50.77 -8.67
C GLU A 29 -6.28 49.96 -7.58
N ARG A 30 -6.80 48.78 -7.94
CA ARG A 30 -7.44 47.86 -6.98
C ARG A 30 -6.33 47.14 -6.18
N PRO A 31 -6.50 46.92 -4.86
CA PRO A 31 -5.48 46.30 -4.05
C PRO A 31 -5.24 44.84 -4.48
N ARG A 32 -3.97 44.50 -4.73
CA ARG A 32 -3.49 43.13 -4.96
C ARG A 32 -3.70 42.31 -3.68
N LEU A 33 -4.72 41.46 -3.68
CA LEU A 33 -4.88 40.38 -2.70
C LEU A 33 -3.73 39.38 -2.88
N LEU A 34 -2.88 39.23 -1.84
CA LEU A 34 -1.95 38.10 -1.73
C LEU A 34 -2.78 36.84 -1.43
N THR A 35 -3.24 36.15 -2.48
CA THR A 35 -3.69 34.77 -2.35
C THR A 35 -2.53 33.84 -2.67
N THR A 36 -2.22 32.95 -1.73
CA THR A 36 -1.24 31.88 -1.92
C THR A 36 -1.68 31.01 -3.09
N ASN A 37 -0.81 30.81 -4.08
CA ASN A 37 -1.07 29.94 -5.22
C ASN A 37 -1.46 28.54 -4.73
N LYS A 38 -2.70 28.13 -5.05
CA LYS A 38 -3.14 26.73 -5.01
C LYS A 38 -2.14 25.92 -5.84
N ARG A 39 -1.45 24.98 -5.19
CA ARG A 39 -0.59 24.00 -5.86
C ARG A 39 -1.48 23.06 -6.67
N SER A 40 -1.68 23.41 -7.93
CA SER A 40 -2.39 22.60 -8.91
C SER A 40 -1.63 21.30 -9.17
N LYS A 41 -2.32 20.18 -8.97
CA LYS A 41 -2.18 18.88 -9.65
C LYS A 41 -0.77 18.28 -9.72
N THR A 42 -0.59 17.18 -9.00
CA THR A 42 0.40 16.12 -9.22
C THR A 42 0.63 15.89 -10.71
N SER A 43 1.83 16.19 -11.21
CA SER A 43 2.25 15.80 -12.55
C SER A 43 2.37 14.29 -12.58
N VAL A 44 1.46 13.62 -13.29
CA VAL A 44 1.64 12.23 -13.69
C VAL A 44 2.94 12.16 -14.49
N ALA A 45 3.85 11.26 -14.14
CA ALA A 45 5.08 11.04 -14.89
C ALA A 45 4.73 10.86 -16.37
N SER A 46 5.40 11.61 -17.24
CA SER A 46 5.18 11.54 -18.69
C SER A 46 5.37 10.08 -19.13
N ALA A 47 4.41 9.54 -19.88
CA ALA A 47 4.59 8.25 -20.54
C ALA A 47 5.90 8.28 -21.35
N PRO A 48 6.64 7.15 -21.47
CA PRO A 48 7.85 7.09 -22.25
C PRO A 48 7.57 7.64 -23.66
N GLN A 49 8.21 8.74 -24.04
CA GLN A 49 8.03 9.33 -25.36
C GLN A 49 8.88 8.56 -26.35
N TRP A 50 8.30 7.55 -26.99
CA TRP A 50 8.97 6.84 -28.06
C TRP A 50 9.23 7.79 -29.22
N THR A 51 10.47 7.79 -29.69
CA THR A 51 10.83 8.49 -30.92
C THR A 51 10.17 7.80 -32.12
N ALA A 52 10.02 8.53 -33.22
CA ALA A 52 9.42 7.97 -34.43
C ALA A 52 10.20 6.77 -34.98
N ALA A 53 11.53 6.77 -34.81
CA ALA A 53 12.41 5.67 -35.18
C ALA A 53 12.18 4.44 -34.30
N GLU A 54 12.15 4.60 -32.98
CA GLU A 54 11.87 3.50 -32.04
C GLU A 54 10.47 2.89 -32.28
N LYS A 55 9.48 3.72 -32.62
CA LYS A 55 8.14 3.24 -32.98
C LYS A 55 8.15 2.45 -34.29
N ALA A 56 8.93 2.87 -35.29
CA ALA A 56 9.07 2.14 -36.55
C ALA A 56 9.77 0.79 -36.33
N ASP A 57 10.82 0.75 -35.52
CA ASP A 57 11.52 -0.48 -35.15
C ASP A 57 10.62 -1.42 -34.35
N MET A 58 9.84 -0.90 -33.41
CA MET A 58 8.89 -1.72 -32.67
C MET A 58 7.79 -2.27 -33.58
N ASN A 59 7.24 -1.44 -34.47
CA ASN A 59 6.24 -1.91 -35.44
C ASN A 59 6.82 -3.01 -36.34
N ARG A 60 8.07 -2.85 -36.80
CA ARG A 60 8.76 -3.89 -37.57
C ARG A 60 8.93 -5.18 -36.77
N PHE A 61 9.31 -5.09 -35.50
CA PHE A 61 9.44 -6.26 -34.62
C PHE A 61 8.09 -6.95 -34.39
N LEU A 62 7.02 -6.19 -34.17
CA LEU A 62 5.67 -6.73 -34.04
C LEU A 62 5.21 -7.41 -35.32
N ASP A 63 5.47 -6.81 -36.48
CA ASP A 63 5.15 -7.41 -37.79
C ASP A 63 5.95 -8.69 -38.04
N GLU A 64 7.24 -8.73 -37.67
CA GLU A 64 8.08 -9.93 -37.74
C GLU A 64 7.58 -11.03 -36.80
N LEU A 65 7.16 -10.68 -35.57
CA LEU A 65 6.52 -11.61 -34.64
C LEU A 65 5.21 -12.16 -35.16
N ASP A 66 4.37 -11.30 -35.75
CA ASP A 66 3.06 -11.67 -36.29
C ASP A 66 3.21 -12.59 -37.50
N ASN A 67 4.17 -12.29 -38.37
CA ASN A 67 4.53 -13.14 -39.51
C ASN A 67 5.08 -14.49 -39.04
N ASN A 68 5.92 -14.50 -38.00
CA ASN A 68 6.43 -15.72 -37.40
C ASN A 68 5.29 -16.55 -36.75
N ALA A 69 4.40 -15.90 -35.99
CA ALA A 69 3.23 -16.53 -35.37
C ALA A 69 2.23 -17.09 -36.40
N LYS A 70 2.06 -16.42 -37.55
CA LYS A 70 1.25 -16.91 -38.69
C LYS A 70 1.91 -18.08 -39.41
N SER A 71 3.24 -18.09 -39.48
CA SER A 71 4.03 -19.18 -40.10
C SER A 71 4.19 -20.40 -39.18
N ALA A 72 4.06 -20.21 -37.87
CA ALA A 72 4.16 -21.28 -36.90
C ALA A 72 2.92 -22.21 -36.98
N PRO A 73 3.12 -23.54 -36.91
CA PRO A 73 2.01 -24.48 -36.85
C PRO A 73 1.16 -24.20 -35.61
N LYS A 74 -0.18 -24.23 -35.77
CA LYS A 74 -1.12 -24.00 -34.67
C LYS A 74 -0.76 -24.91 -33.48
N PRO A 75 -0.66 -24.37 -32.25
CA PRO A 75 -0.22 -25.15 -31.11
C PRO A 75 -1.18 -26.31 -30.88
N THR A 76 -0.61 -27.51 -30.79
CA THR A 76 -1.36 -28.76 -30.57
C THR A 76 -2.05 -28.73 -29.21
N LEU A 77 -3.09 -29.55 -29.03
CA LEU A 77 -3.79 -29.65 -27.75
C LEU A 77 -2.84 -29.97 -26.59
N ALA A 78 -1.85 -30.82 -26.82
CA ALA A 78 -0.81 -31.17 -25.83
C ALA A 78 0.14 -30.00 -25.51
N GLN A 79 0.45 -29.12 -26.48
CA GLN A 79 1.25 -27.92 -26.23
C GLN A 79 0.45 -26.88 -25.44
N ARG A 80 -0.83 -26.69 -25.78
CA ARG A 80 -1.72 -25.79 -25.04
C ARG A 80 -1.93 -26.27 -23.60
N SER A 81 -2.12 -27.56 -23.39
CA SER A 81 -2.26 -28.11 -22.03
C SER A 81 -0.98 -27.93 -21.21
N LYS A 82 0.21 -28.13 -21.81
CA LYS A 82 1.49 -27.85 -21.14
C LYS A 82 1.69 -26.37 -20.82
N ALA A 83 1.22 -25.46 -21.68
CA ALA A 83 1.28 -24.02 -21.41
C ALA A 83 0.34 -23.64 -20.25
N MET A 84 -0.90 -24.13 -20.25
CA MET A 84 -1.85 -23.91 -19.15
C MET A 84 -1.33 -24.49 -17.82
N ALA A 85 -0.82 -25.72 -17.83
CA ALA A 85 -0.23 -26.34 -16.64
C ALA A 85 0.98 -25.54 -16.10
N ARG A 86 1.78 -24.94 -16.99
CA ARG A 86 2.82 -24.01 -16.56
C ARG A 86 2.22 -22.77 -15.93
N GLU A 87 1.30 -22.07 -16.58
CA GLU A 87 0.69 -20.87 -16.00
C GLU A 87 0.07 -21.12 -14.62
N GLU A 88 -0.57 -22.27 -14.43
CA GLU A 88 -1.08 -22.71 -13.12
C GLU A 88 0.03 -22.96 -12.12
N ALA A 89 1.11 -23.66 -12.50
CA ALA A 89 2.27 -23.87 -11.64
C ALA A 89 2.95 -22.54 -11.23
N TRP A 90 3.00 -21.56 -12.13
CA TRP A 90 3.54 -20.22 -11.82
C TRP A 90 2.62 -19.45 -10.87
N LYS A 91 1.29 -19.56 -11.00
CA LYS A 91 0.34 -18.98 -10.05
C LYS A 91 0.46 -19.63 -8.68
N GLN A 92 0.50 -20.96 -8.62
CA GLN A 92 0.69 -21.72 -7.38
C GLN A 92 2.01 -21.37 -6.70
N ALA A 93 3.12 -21.34 -7.45
CA ALA A 93 4.42 -20.95 -6.91
C ALA A 93 4.42 -19.51 -6.35
N ARG A 94 3.66 -18.59 -6.96
CA ARG A 94 3.52 -17.21 -6.45
C ARG A 94 2.67 -17.15 -5.18
N GLU A 95 1.64 -17.98 -5.08
CA GLU A 95 0.81 -18.13 -3.88
C GLU A 95 1.57 -18.84 -2.74
N GLU A 96 2.41 -19.82 -3.05
CA GLU A 96 3.27 -20.53 -2.09
C GLU A 96 4.46 -19.68 -1.64
N SER A 97 5.12 -18.97 -2.57
CA SER A 97 6.27 -18.11 -2.29
C SER A 97 5.90 -16.88 -1.45
N ALA A 98 4.67 -16.37 -1.60
CA ALA A 98 4.16 -15.30 -0.73
C ALA A 98 4.02 -15.74 0.74
N GLY A 99 4.09 -17.04 1.04
CA GLY A 99 3.89 -17.56 2.39
C GLY A 99 2.55 -17.11 2.97
N SER A 100 2.41 -17.24 4.29
CA SER A 100 1.20 -16.78 4.99
C SER A 100 0.96 -15.26 4.96
N ALA A 101 1.81 -14.46 4.30
CA ALA A 101 1.83 -13.00 4.43
C ALA A 101 2.05 -12.29 3.07
N LEU A 102 0.99 -11.77 2.46
CA LEU A 102 1.02 -11.08 1.18
C LEU A 102 0.85 -9.56 1.35
N LEU A 103 1.81 -8.78 0.86
CA LEU A 103 1.74 -7.32 0.82
C LEU A 103 0.98 -6.84 -0.42
N ASP A 104 -0.02 -5.99 -0.22
CA ASP A 104 -0.67 -5.23 -1.28
C ASP A 104 0.16 -4.00 -1.61
N LEU A 105 1.06 -4.12 -2.59
CA LEU A 105 2.07 -3.10 -2.90
C LEU A 105 1.44 -1.84 -3.51
N ARG A 106 2.00 -0.68 -3.14
CA ARG A 106 1.69 0.59 -3.80
C ARG A 106 2.31 0.61 -5.21
N PRO A 107 1.67 1.29 -6.18
CA PRO A 107 2.23 1.43 -7.52
C PRO A 107 3.55 2.20 -7.45
N ASN A 108 4.58 1.72 -8.15
CA ASN A 108 5.93 2.29 -8.21
C ASN A 108 6.65 2.42 -6.86
N ALA A 109 6.28 1.63 -5.84
CA ALA A 109 6.96 1.66 -4.57
C ALA A 109 8.20 0.75 -4.56
N THR A 110 9.21 1.17 -3.80
CA THR A 110 10.36 0.32 -3.49
C THR A 110 9.89 -0.90 -2.69
N PRO A 111 10.36 -2.12 -3.01
CA PRO A 111 10.07 -3.28 -2.18
C PRO A 111 10.51 -3.04 -0.73
N PRO A 112 9.72 -3.51 0.26
CA PRO A 112 10.08 -3.35 1.66
C PRO A 112 11.29 -4.22 2.00
N ASP A 113 12.00 -3.84 3.05
CA ASP A 113 13.11 -4.65 3.55
C ASP A 113 12.56 -5.99 4.11
N PRO A 114 13.10 -7.14 3.66
CA PRO A 114 12.60 -8.45 4.09
C PRO A 114 12.68 -8.65 5.61
N PHE A 115 13.74 -8.15 6.25
CA PHE A 115 13.90 -8.28 7.70
C PHE A 115 12.85 -7.47 8.47
N SER A 116 12.57 -6.26 8.03
CA SER A 116 11.52 -5.41 8.61
C SER A 116 10.13 -6.04 8.50
N LEU A 117 9.85 -6.73 7.39
CA LEU A 117 8.62 -7.51 7.23
C LEU A 117 8.58 -8.68 8.22
N GLU A 118 9.65 -9.46 8.34
CA GLU A 118 9.72 -10.61 9.25
C GLU A 118 9.53 -10.19 10.71
N MET A 119 10.21 -9.14 11.15
CA MET A 119 10.08 -8.59 12.51
C MET A 119 8.64 -8.16 12.81
N TYR A 120 8.00 -7.47 11.85
CA TYR A 120 6.60 -7.05 11.99
C TYR A 120 5.66 -8.25 12.11
N LEU A 121 5.85 -9.29 11.29
CA LEU A 121 5.08 -10.52 11.33
C LEU A 121 5.26 -11.27 12.65
N GLU A 122 6.48 -11.36 13.16
CA GLU A 122 6.76 -11.98 14.46
C GLU A 122 6.04 -11.23 15.60
N GLY A 123 6.07 -9.90 15.58
CA GLY A 123 5.34 -9.07 16.54
C GLY A 123 3.83 -9.29 16.47
N MET A 124 3.28 -9.42 15.26
CA MET A 124 1.86 -9.75 15.04
C MET A 124 1.51 -11.13 15.60
N LEU A 125 2.30 -12.16 15.29
CA LEU A 125 2.10 -13.53 15.79
C LEU A 125 2.19 -13.58 17.32
N ARG A 126 3.17 -12.90 17.91
CA ARG A 126 3.34 -12.79 19.36
C ARG A 126 2.09 -12.19 20.01
N ARG A 127 1.50 -11.17 19.38
CA ARG A 127 0.26 -10.55 19.86
C ARG A 127 -0.94 -11.47 19.73
N LEU A 128 -1.09 -12.17 18.60
CA LEU A 128 -2.14 -13.18 18.42
C LEU A 128 -2.06 -14.27 19.48
N ASN A 129 -0.86 -14.82 19.72
CA ASN A 129 -0.63 -15.84 20.75
C ASN A 129 -0.90 -15.31 22.16
N ARG A 130 -0.53 -14.05 22.45
CA ARG A 130 -0.89 -13.41 23.72
C ARG A 130 -2.41 -13.30 23.88
N SER A 131 -3.12 -12.84 22.84
CA SER A 131 -4.58 -12.71 22.87
C SER A 131 -5.30 -14.06 22.96
N ALA A 132 -4.75 -15.11 22.34
CA ALA A 132 -5.26 -16.47 22.37
C ALA A 132 -5.41 -17.02 23.79
N SER A 133 -4.47 -16.68 24.68
CA SER A 133 -4.53 -17.08 26.10
C SER A 133 -5.76 -16.54 26.85
N PHE A 134 -6.42 -15.50 26.32
CA PHE A 134 -7.59 -14.87 26.93
C PHE A 134 -8.92 -15.23 26.26
N VAL A 135 -8.88 -16.03 25.20
CA VAL A 135 -10.08 -16.50 24.50
C VAL A 135 -10.31 -17.96 24.87
N LYS A 136 -11.55 -18.30 25.22
CA LYS A 136 -11.90 -19.68 25.55
C LYS A 136 -11.90 -20.51 24.27
N ASN A 137 -11.15 -21.60 24.25
CA ASN A 137 -11.24 -22.61 23.19
C ASN A 137 -11.75 -23.93 23.79
N ASP A 138 -12.71 -24.58 23.12
CA ASP A 138 -13.14 -25.92 23.49
C ASP A 138 -12.26 -26.95 22.76
N PRO A 139 -11.38 -27.69 23.47
CA PRO A 139 -10.48 -28.65 22.83
C PRO A 139 -11.22 -29.83 22.17
N ARG A 140 -12.51 -30.02 22.44
CA ARG A 140 -13.34 -31.10 21.87
C ARG A 140 -14.00 -30.70 20.56
N ALA A 141 -14.04 -29.42 20.23
CA ALA A 141 -14.68 -28.89 19.03
C ALA A 141 -13.76 -28.88 17.79
N LYS A 142 -12.63 -29.59 17.84
CA LYS A 142 -11.68 -29.66 16.74
C LYS A 142 -12.22 -30.51 15.60
N GLY A 143 -12.34 -29.90 14.43
CA GLY A 143 -12.66 -30.59 13.19
C GLY A 143 -11.52 -31.50 12.70
N MET A 144 -11.86 -32.35 11.74
CA MET A 144 -11.00 -33.33 11.08
C MET A 144 -10.34 -32.79 9.81
N HIS A 145 -10.95 -31.80 9.14
CA HIS A 145 -10.48 -31.23 7.89
C HIS A 145 -9.78 -29.90 8.12
N PRO A 146 -8.67 -29.60 7.43
CA PRO A 146 -7.99 -28.32 7.58
C PRO A 146 -8.90 -27.16 7.17
N ALA A 147 -8.79 -26.05 7.89
CA ALA A 147 -9.45 -24.78 7.57
C ALA A 147 -8.43 -23.68 7.33
N SER A 148 -8.81 -22.65 6.58
CA SER A 148 -7.96 -21.51 6.30
C SER A 148 -8.73 -20.19 6.30
N ILE A 149 -8.14 -19.21 6.95
CA ILE A 149 -8.71 -17.88 7.15
C ILE A 149 -7.71 -16.85 6.65
N GLU A 150 -8.21 -15.81 5.99
CA GLU A 150 -7.44 -14.66 5.55
C GLU A 150 -7.96 -13.40 6.24
N PHE A 151 -7.06 -12.62 6.83
CA PHE A 151 -7.40 -11.28 7.32
C PHE A 151 -6.41 -10.25 6.80
N LYS A 152 -6.91 -9.04 6.56
CA LYS A 152 -6.15 -7.92 6.03
C LYS A 152 -6.02 -6.83 7.07
N VAL A 153 -4.83 -6.25 7.17
CA VAL A 153 -4.47 -5.20 8.12
C VAL A 153 -4.04 -3.96 7.35
N ASN A 154 -4.51 -2.80 7.79
CA ASN A 154 -4.14 -1.49 7.29
C ASN A 154 -2.78 -1.04 7.86
N PRO A 155 -2.14 -0.01 7.28
CA PRO A 155 -0.86 0.51 7.78
C PRO A 155 -0.93 1.09 9.20
N ASP A 156 -2.12 1.48 9.67
CA ASP A 156 -2.38 1.95 11.03
C ASP A 156 -2.53 0.82 12.07
N GLY A 157 -2.48 -0.45 11.63
CA GLY A 157 -2.67 -1.63 12.46
C GLY A 157 -4.14 -2.04 12.65
N THR A 158 -5.10 -1.34 12.04
CA THR A 158 -6.52 -1.73 12.10
C THR A 158 -6.83 -2.87 11.12
N MET A 159 -7.88 -3.64 11.39
CA MET A 159 -8.33 -4.70 10.48
C MET A 159 -9.16 -4.11 9.34
N LYS A 160 -8.75 -4.44 8.11
CA LYS A 160 -9.43 -4.07 6.87
C LYS A 160 -10.50 -5.08 6.47
N SER A 161 -10.22 -6.37 6.61
CA SER A 161 -11.18 -7.44 6.30
C SER A 161 -10.82 -8.75 7.01
N PHE A 162 -11.82 -9.59 7.25
CA PHE A 162 -11.66 -10.97 7.70
C PHE A 162 -12.50 -11.87 6.80
N LYS A 163 -11.90 -12.88 6.18
CA LYS A 163 -12.55 -13.78 5.22
C LYS A 163 -12.16 -15.22 5.52
N VAL A 164 -13.14 -16.10 5.55
CA VAL A 164 -12.92 -17.54 5.57
C VAL A 164 -12.68 -18.01 4.13
N ILE A 165 -11.54 -18.67 3.89
CA ILE A 165 -11.17 -19.20 2.57
C ILE A 165 -11.64 -20.64 2.44
N ASN A 166 -11.33 -21.47 3.44
CA ASN A 166 -11.82 -22.84 3.56
C ASN A 166 -12.30 -23.05 5.00
N ALA A 167 -13.53 -23.52 5.17
CA ALA A 167 -14.08 -23.79 6.49
C ALA A 167 -13.80 -25.21 7.00
N GLY A 168 -13.67 -26.18 6.09
CA GLY A 168 -13.70 -27.61 6.45
C GLY A 168 -14.90 -27.93 7.34
N ASP A 169 -14.62 -28.51 8.50
CA ASP A 169 -15.56 -28.79 9.59
C ASP A 169 -15.15 -28.06 10.90
N GLN A 170 -14.45 -26.93 10.78
CA GLN A 170 -13.83 -26.23 11.90
C GLN A 170 -14.55 -24.93 12.31
N ALA A 171 -15.88 -24.91 12.31
CA ALA A 171 -16.66 -23.69 12.58
C ALA A 171 -16.32 -23.03 13.93
N ASP A 172 -16.15 -23.83 14.99
CA ASP A 172 -15.85 -23.34 16.34
C ASP A 172 -14.42 -22.78 16.43
N GLU A 173 -13.45 -23.42 15.79
CA GLU A 173 -12.08 -22.92 15.71
C GLU A 173 -11.98 -21.63 14.87
N ILE A 174 -12.79 -21.51 13.81
CA ILE A 174 -12.89 -20.27 13.04
C ILE A 174 -13.44 -19.14 13.91
N ALA A 175 -14.45 -19.42 14.72
CA ALA A 175 -15.01 -18.45 15.67
C ALA A 175 -13.99 -18.07 16.75
N PHE A 176 -13.22 -19.03 17.26
CA PHE A 176 -12.11 -18.79 18.17
C PHE A 176 -11.06 -17.86 17.54
N VAL A 177 -10.57 -18.18 16.33
CA VAL A 177 -9.57 -17.36 15.63
C VAL A 177 -10.10 -15.95 15.37
N LYS A 178 -11.37 -15.82 14.95
CA LYS A 178 -12.01 -14.52 14.78
C LYS A 178 -11.98 -13.70 16.07
N ALA A 179 -12.38 -14.29 17.19
CA ALA A 179 -12.36 -13.63 18.50
C ALA A 179 -10.94 -13.22 18.94
N VAL A 180 -9.92 -14.04 18.64
CA VAL A 180 -8.52 -13.70 18.92
C VAL A 180 -8.04 -12.52 18.08
N VAL A 181 -8.36 -12.51 16.78
CA VAL A 181 -8.00 -11.41 15.87
C VAL A 181 -8.68 -10.12 16.31
N GLU A 182 -9.99 -10.16 16.59
CA GLU A 182 -10.76 -9.01 17.07
C GLU A 182 -10.19 -8.41 18.35
N ARG A 183 -9.77 -9.26 19.30
CA ARG A 183 -9.13 -8.82 20.54
C ARG A 183 -7.72 -8.27 20.34
N SER A 184 -7.04 -8.68 19.27
CA SER A 184 -5.67 -8.28 18.99
C SER A 184 -5.57 -6.90 18.33
N ILE A 185 -6.66 -6.39 17.75
CA ILE A 185 -6.72 -5.07 17.12
C ILE A 185 -6.71 -3.96 18.19
N PRO A 186 -6.05 -2.82 17.94
CA PRO A 186 -5.23 -2.51 16.76
C PRO A 186 -3.84 -3.13 16.88
N PHE A 187 -3.33 -3.75 15.83
CA PHE A 187 -1.94 -4.22 15.75
C PHE A 187 -0.95 -3.03 15.80
N SER A 188 0.35 -3.33 15.90
CA SER A 188 1.36 -2.28 15.72
C SER A 188 1.20 -1.63 14.34
N PRO A 189 1.41 -0.33 14.20
CA PRO A 189 1.43 0.32 12.89
C PRO A 189 2.60 -0.24 12.05
N PHE A 190 2.51 -0.09 10.73
CA PHE A 190 3.56 -0.54 9.83
C PHE A 190 4.84 0.26 10.07
N PRO A 191 6.01 -0.40 10.08
CA PRO A 191 7.30 0.26 9.94
C PRO A 191 7.32 1.19 8.72
N VAL A 192 8.18 2.22 8.77
CA VAL A 192 8.22 3.30 7.76
C VAL A 192 8.51 2.79 6.35
N ASP A 193 9.26 1.72 6.20
CA ASP A 193 9.56 1.09 4.91
C ASP A 193 8.35 0.30 4.38
N LEU A 194 7.65 -0.45 5.24
CA LEU A 194 6.42 -1.16 4.91
C LEU A 194 5.28 -0.20 4.54
N ASP A 195 5.11 0.91 5.26
CA ASP A 195 4.07 1.91 4.95
C ASP A 195 4.31 2.60 3.59
N ARG A 196 5.58 2.82 3.23
CA ARG A 196 5.93 3.31 1.89
C ARG A 196 5.68 2.28 0.80
N ALA A 197 5.93 1.00 1.10
CA ALA A 197 5.83 -0.09 0.14
C ALA A 197 4.41 -0.57 -0.11
N ALA A 198 3.56 -0.64 0.92
CA ALA A 198 2.27 -1.34 0.86
C ALA A 198 1.08 -0.48 1.33
N ARG A 199 -0.11 -0.86 0.86
CA ARG A 199 -1.42 -0.30 1.28
C ARG A 199 -2.12 -1.16 2.31
N SER A 200 -1.81 -2.46 2.33
CA SER A 200 -2.30 -3.39 3.33
C SER A 200 -1.44 -4.65 3.35
N LEU A 201 -1.49 -5.36 4.46
CA LEU A 201 -0.88 -6.68 4.62
C LEU A 201 -2.00 -7.71 4.76
N THR A 202 -1.93 -8.76 3.97
CA THR A 202 -2.85 -9.90 4.00
C THR A 202 -2.17 -11.06 4.69
N MET A 203 -2.80 -11.59 5.74
CA MET A 203 -2.31 -12.72 6.51
C MET A 203 -3.25 -13.91 6.37
N ARG A 204 -2.72 -15.08 6.01
CA ARG A 204 -3.43 -16.36 5.95
C ARG A 204 -3.02 -17.26 7.11
N ILE A 205 -3.99 -17.69 7.91
CA ILE A 205 -3.79 -18.64 9.01
C ILE A 205 -4.36 -19.99 8.58
N CYS A 206 -3.56 -21.04 8.77
CA CYS A 206 -4.02 -22.43 8.66
C CYS A 206 -4.49 -22.91 10.03
N ILE A 207 -5.64 -23.57 10.07
CA ILE A 207 -6.12 -24.26 11.26
C ILE A 207 -6.05 -25.76 10.98
N ASN A 208 -5.13 -26.41 11.70
CA ASN A 208 -4.80 -27.80 11.50
C ASN A 208 -5.65 -28.71 12.41
N PRO A 209 -6.13 -29.86 11.90
CA PRO A 209 -6.91 -30.79 12.70
C PRO A 209 -6.05 -31.46 13.78
N ALA A 210 -6.72 -32.03 14.79
CA ALA A 210 -6.03 -32.72 15.88
C ALA A 210 -5.15 -33.88 15.33
N GLY A 211 -3.88 -33.93 15.74
CA GLY A 211 -2.95 -35.01 15.37
C GLY A 211 -2.19 -34.83 14.05
N SER A 212 -2.36 -33.71 13.32
CA SER A 212 -1.69 -33.46 12.03
C SER A 212 -0.24 -32.93 12.11
N GLY A 213 0.39 -32.95 13.29
CA GLY A 213 1.83 -32.74 13.45
C GLY A 213 2.28 -31.39 14.04
N GLU A 214 3.34 -31.50 14.84
CA GLU A 214 4.25 -30.53 15.46
C GLU A 214 3.81 -29.06 15.54
N GLY A 215 2.90 -28.80 16.47
CA GLY A 215 2.57 -27.44 16.90
C GLY A 215 1.62 -27.47 18.06
N GLY A 216 2.10 -27.14 19.25
CA GLY A 216 1.21 -26.78 20.35
C GLY A 216 0.23 -25.69 19.90
N PHE A 217 -0.94 -25.63 20.53
CA PHE A 217 -1.97 -24.64 20.23
C PHE A 217 -1.38 -23.22 20.17
N GLY A 218 -1.26 -22.66 18.98
CA GLY A 218 -0.63 -21.36 18.75
C GLY A 218 -0.60 -20.97 17.27
N PHE A 219 -0.69 -19.67 17.01
CA PHE A 219 -0.54 -19.08 15.68
C PHE A 219 0.93 -19.15 15.27
N THR A 220 1.21 -19.84 14.16
CA THR A 220 2.53 -19.98 13.55
C THR A 220 2.49 -19.55 12.08
N ARG A 221 3.66 -19.26 11.50
CA ARG A 221 3.77 -18.94 10.07
C ARG A 221 3.55 -20.23 9.27
N ALA A 222 2.64 -20.20 8.29
CA ALA A 222 2.49 -21.33 7.37
C ALA A 222 3.76 -21.44 6.49
N SER A 223 4.46 -22.57 6.59
CA SER A 223 5.65 -22.86 5.78
C SER A 223 5.26 -23.67 4.55
N GLY A 224 5.12 -22.99 3.41
CA GLY A 224 5.35 -23.56 2.07
C GLY A 224 4.40 -24.64 1.55
N ARG A 225 3.35 -25.04 2.27
CA ARG A 225 2.28 -25.87 1.71
C ARG A 225 0.94 -25.26 2.07
N ALA A 226 0.04 -25.18 1.10
CA ALA A 226 -1.34 -24.80 1.34
C ALA A 226 -1.91 -25.63 2.50
N CYS A 227 -2.66 -24.97 3.39
CA CYS A 227 -3.67 -25.69 4.17
C CYS A 227 -4.73 -26.23 3.20
#